data_AF-A0A7S0CI36-F1
#
_entry.id   AF-A0A7S0CI36-F1
#
_cell.length_a   1.000
_cell.length_b   1.000
_cell.length_c   1.000
_cell.angle_alpha   90.00
_cell.angle_beta   90.00
_cell.angle_gamma   90.00
#
_symmetry.space_group_name_H-M   'P 1'
#
loop_
_entity.id
_entity.type
_entity.pdbx_description
1 polymer ?
#
loop_
_entity_poly.entity_id
_entity_poly.type
_entity_poly.pdbx_seq_one_letter_code
_entity_poly.pdbx_strand_id
1 'polypeptide(L)'
;FDGSSKHAEREKKDNEKALDRIIKAKSAEMRAARLVMNDLENIPLGLIAAWMGVVCGGSPTVHVASLWCFCAGRFAHTYAYLYAKQPLRTIAWGIGFLATFVMAGNAVSTLAYL
;
A
#
# COMPACT_ATOMS: atom_id res chain seq x y z
N PHE A 1 37.02 -17.63 41.59
CA PHE A 1 36.47 -16.27 41.44
C PHE A 1 35.92 -16.00 40.02
N ASP A 2 35.59 -17.04 39.24
CA ASP A 2 35.23 -16.93 37.81
C ASP A 2 33.70 -17.06 37.54
N GLY A 3 32.88 -17.18 38.60
CA GLY A 3 31.43 -17.26 38.44
C GLY A 3 30.80 -15.92 38.06
N SER A 4 31.25 -14.84 38.70
CA SER A 4 30.67 -13.49 38.53
C SER A 4 30.85 -12.93 37.10
N SER A 5 32.02 -13.17 36.47
CA SER A 5 32.31 -12.78 35.09
C SER A 5 31.38 -13.49 34.09
N LYS A 6 31.18 -14.81 34.25
CA LYS A 6 30.30 -15.62 33.39
C LYS A 6 28.83 -15.22 33.49
N HIS A 7 28.39 -14.78 34.67
CA HIS A 7 27.03 -14.26 34.85
C HIS A 7 26.85 -12.92 34.13
N ALA A 8 27.81 -12.00 34.26
CA ALA A 8 27.77 -10.71 33.57
C ALA A 8 27.77 -10.86 32.04
N GLU A 9 28.53 -11.81 31.49
CA GLU A 9 28.54 -12.09 30.05
C GLU A 9 27.20 -12.66 29.55
N ARG A 10 26.52 -13.50 30.34
CA ARG A 10 25.19 -14.02 30.02
C ARG A 10 24.14 -12.91 30.02
N GLU A 11 24.13 -12.07 31.04
CA GLU A 11 23.22 -10.93 31.13
C GLU A 11 23.39 -9.97 29.95
N LYS A 12 24.64 -9.70 29.56
CA LYS A 12 24.94 -8.84 28.41
C LYS A 12 24.41 -9.43 27.10
N LYS A 13 24.60 -10.73 26.89
CA LYS A 13 24.11 -11.46 25.72
C LYS A 13 22.57 -11.55 25.68
N ASP A 14 21.94 -11.68 26.84
CA ASP A 14 20.48 -11.73 26.93
C ASP A 14 19.85 -10.35 26.68
N ASN A 15 20.48 -9.27 27.16
CA ASN A 15 20.08 -7.90 26.83
C ASN A 15 20.24 -7.58 25.34
N GLU A 16 21.33 -8.01 24.71
CA GLU A 16 21.56 -7.82 23.27
C GLU A 16 20.47 -8.51 22.43
N LYS A 17 20.13 -9.77 22.77
CA LYS A 17 19.03 -10.50 22.12
C LYS A 17 17.65 -9.89 22.37
N ALA A 18 17.43 -9.27 23.52
CA ALA A 18 16.19 -8.55 23.83
C ALA A 18 16.09 -7.29 22.98
N LEU A 19 17.19 -6.53 22.86
CA LEU A 19 17.28 -5.34 22.02
C LEU A 19 17.01 -5.67 20.55
N ASP A 20 17.63 -6.73 20.01
CA ASP A 20 17.40 -7.18 18.63
C ASP A 20 15.93 -7.53 18.36
N ARG A 21 15.26 -8.18 19.32
CA ARG A 21 13.83 -8.48 19.22
C ARG A 21 12.98 -7.22 19.18
N ILE A 22 13.28 -6.24 20.02
CA ILE A 22 12.59 -4.94 20.04
C ILE A 22 12.80 -4.20 18.72
N ILE A 23 14.03 -4.15 18.21
CA ILE A 23 14.35 -3.52 16.92
C ILE A 23 13.58 -4.20 15.78
N LYS A 24 13.56 -5.53 15.76
CA LYS A 24 12.84 -6.30 14.73
C LYS A 24 11.34 -6.04 14.80
N ALA A 25 10.74 -6.05 16.00
CA ALA A 25 9.32 -5.74 16.20
C ALA A 25 8.96 -4.32 15.72
N LYS A 26 9.72 -3.32 16.16
CA LYS A 26 9.54 -1.92 15.75
C LYS A 26 9.68 -1.74 14.23
N SER A 27 10.61 -2.46 13.61
CA SER A 27 10.78 -2.43 12.15
C SER A 27 9.58 -3.03 11.39
N ALA A 28 8.89 -4.02 11.97
CA ALA A 28 7.70 -4.63 11.39
C ALA A 28 6.48 -3.70 11.55
N GLU A 29 6.32 -3.09 12.73
CA GLU A 29 5.29 -2.08 12.98
C GLU A 29 5.42 -0.88 12.03
N MET A 30 6.65 -0.37 11.85
CA MET A 30 6.90 0.73 10.92
C MET A 30 6.59 0.37 9.46
N ARG A 31 6.73 -0.91 9.09
CA ARG A 31 6.30 -1.41 7.77
C ARG A 31 4.77 -1.43 7.67
N ALA A 32 4.07 -1.96 8.67
CA ALA A 32 2.61 -1.95 8.69
C ALA A 32 2.02 -0.53 8.67
N ALA A 33 2.58 0.40 9.45
CA ALA A 33 2.13 1.79 9.49
C ALA A 33 2.28 2.50 8.14
N ARG A 34 3.39 2.25 7.41
CA ARG A 34 3.58 2.81 6.06
C ARG A 34 2.61 2.25 5.03
N LEU A 35 2.18 1.00 5.17
CA LEU A 35 1.13 0.43 4.32
C LEU A 35 -0.19 1.17 4.56
N VAL A 36 -0.61 1.28 5.82
CA VAL A 36 -1.87 1.93 6.20
C VAL A 36 -1.89 3.40 5.76
N MET A 37 -0.79 4.14 5.91
CA MET A 37 -0.69 5.52 5.41
C MET A 37 -0.85 5.61 3.88
N ASN A 38 -0.24 4.70 3.13
CA ASN A 38 -0.38 4.70 1.67
C ASN A 38 -1.80 4.36 1.22
N ASP A 39 -2.47 3.44 1.91
CA ASP A 39 -3.87 3.13 1.67
C ASP A 39 -4.77 4.33 2.02
N LEU A 40 -4.48 5.05 3.11
CA LEU A 40 -5.15 6.29 3.52
C LEU A 40 -5.00 7.42 2.50
N GLU A 41 -3.89 7.54 1.79
CA GLU A 41 -3.73 8.56 0.75
C GLU A 41 -4.46 8.19 -0.52
N ASN A 42 -4.43 6.92 -0.90
CA ASN A 42 -4.82 6.52 -2.24
C ASN A 42 -6.26 5.97 -2.36
N ILE A 43 -6.83 5.38 -1.30
CA ILE A 43 -8.24 4.93 -1.32
C ILE A 43 -9.19 6.12 -1.42
N PRO A 44 -9.03 7.22 -0.65
CA PRO A 44 -9.90 8.40 -0.80
C PRO A 44 -9.78 9.04 -2.19
N LEU A 45 -8.57 9.13 -2.75
CA LEU A 45 -8.37 9.65 -4.10
C LEU A 45 -9.07 8.79 -5.16
N GLY A 46 -8.99 7.47 -5.06
CA GLY A 46 -9.69 6.56 -5.98
C GLY A 46 -11.21 6.62 -5.84
N LEU A 47 -11.72 6.77 -4.61
CA LEU A 47 -13.15 6.98 -4.35
C LEU A 47 -13.66 8.28 -4.97
N ILE A 48 -12.91 9.38 -4.84
CA ILE A 48 -13.25 10.66 -5.46
C ILE A 48 -13.28 10.51 -6.99
N ALA A 49 -12.27 9.86 -7.58
CA ALA A 49 -12.23 9.63 -9.03
C ALA A 49 -13.40 8.74 -9.52
N ALA A 50 -13.75 7.70 -8.77
CA ALA A 50 -14.95 6.88 -9.01
C ALA A 50 -16.22 7.72 -8.98
N TRP A 51 -16.38 8.53 -7.95
CA TRP A 51 -17.57 9.36 -7.81
C TRP A 51 -17.70 10.38 -8.94
N MET A 52 -16.60 11.02 -9.35
CA MET A 52 -16.55 11.94 -10.48
C MET A 52 -16.95 11.27 -11.81
N GLY A 53 -16.52 10.03 -12.04
CA GLY A 53 -16.88 9.28 -13.26
C GLY A 53 -18.36 8.90 -13.32
N VAL A 54 -19.00 8.64 -12.17
CA VAL A 54 -20.46 8.41 -12.09
C VAL A 54 -21.23 9.71 -12.36
N VAL A 55 -20.80 10.82 -11.76
CA VAL A 55 -21.48 12.13 -11.90
C VAL A 55 -21.41 12.68 -13.33
N CYS A 56 -20.31 12.45 -14.06
CA CYS A 56 -20.16 12.89 -15.46
C CYS A 56 -20.95 12.05 -16.47
N GLY A 57 -21.59 10.95 -16.07
CA GLY A 57 -22.41 10.14 -16.98
C GLY A 57 -21.62 9.43 -18.10
N GLY A 58 -20.32 9.17 -17.88
CA GLY A 58 -19.48 8.45 -18.85
C GLY A 58 -19.95 6.99 -19.04
N SER A 59 -19.48 6.35 -20.12
CA SER A 59 -19.90 4.98 -20.48
C SER A 59 -19.86 4.00 -19.28
N PRO A 60 -21.00 3.41 -18.86
CA PRO A 60 -21.10 2.57 -17.67
C PRO A 60 -20.15 1.37 -17.69
N THR A 61 -19.96 0.78 -18.87
CA THR A 61 -19.13 -0.42 -19.07
C THR A 61 -17.66 -0.12 -18.78
N VAL A 62 -17.17 1.04 -19.23
CA VAL A 62 -15.79 1.48 -19.00
C VAL A 62 -15.61 1.85 -17.54
N HIS A 63 -16.59 2.54 -16.94
CA HIS A 63 -16.54 2.92 -15.54
C HIS A 63 -16.45 1.70 -14.60
N VAL A 64 -17.32 0.70 -14.81
CA VAL A 64 -17.32 -0.55 -14.03
C VAL A 64 -16.02 -1.32 -14.20
N ALA A 65 -15.50 -1.42 -15.44
CA ALA A 65 -14.23 -2.08 -15.70
C ALA A 65 -13.05 -1.39 -14.99
N SER A 66 -13.00 -0.06 -15.02
CA SER A 66 -11.98 0.72 -14.31
C SER A 66 -12.07 0.57 -12.79
N LEU A 67 -13.29 0.48 -12.24
CA LEU A 67 -13.52 0.25 -10.81
C LEU A 67 -13.00 -1.12 -10.35
N TRP A 68 -13.24 -2.16 -11.16
CA TRP A 68 -12.72 -3.51 -10.93
C TRP A 68 -11.20 -3.55 -11.01
N CYS A 69 -10.60 -2.91 -12.02
CA CYS A 69 -9.14 -2.77 -12.14
C CYS A 69 -8.53 -2.02 -10.94
N PHE A 70 -9.18 -0.97 -10.46
CA PHE A 70 -8.75 -0.24 -9.26
C PHE A 70 -8.79 -1.14 -8.02
N CYS A 71 -9.90 -1.86 -7.79
CA CYS A 71 -10.00 -2.82 -6.68
C CYS A 71 -8.94 -3.93 -6.78
N ALA A 72 -8.80 -4.55 -7.94
CA ALA A 72 -7.81 -5.61 -8.16
C ALA A 72 -6.37 -5.11 -7.94
N GLY A 73 -6.05 -3.90 -8.42
CA GLY A 73 -4.77 -3.24 -8.18
C GLY A 73 -4.48 -2.99 -6.70
N ARG A 74 -5.51 -2.66 -5.90
CA ARG A 74 -5.40 -2.50 -4.45
C ARG A 74 -5.12 -3.82 -3.75
N PHE A 75 -5.86 -4.87 -4.07
CA PHE A 75 -5.61 -6.21 -3.53
C PHE A 75 -4.21 -6.71 -3.87
N ALA A 76 -3.76 -6.50 -5.12
CA ALA A 76 -2.41 -6.84 -5.56
C ALA A 76 -1.33 -6.01 -4.83
N HIS A 77 -1.57 -4.73 -4.55
CA HIS A 77 -0.66 -3.87 -3.79
C HIS A 77 -0.49 -4.37 -2.34
N THR A 78 -1.60 -4.70 -1.66
CA THR A 78 -1.58 -5.28 -0.30
C THR A 78 -0.86 -6.63 -0.29
N TYR A 79 -1.11 -7.48 -1.29
CA TYR A 79 -0.43 -8.78 -1.43
C TYR A 79 1.08 -8.61 -1.65
N ALA A 80 1.51 -7.71 -2.54
CA ALA A 80 2.92 -7.41 -2.77
C ALA A 80 3.62 -6.88 -1.51
N TYR A 81 2.90 -6.15 -0.65
CA TYR A 81 3.42 -5.64 0.61
C TYR A 81 3.67 -6.74 1.65
N LEU A 82 2.75 -7.72 1.73
CA LEU A 82 2.88 -8.89 2.60
C LEU A 82 4.09 -9.76 2.25
N TYR A 83 4.43 -9.87 0.96
CA TYR A 83 5.55 -10.68 0.48
C TYR A 83 6.89 -9.93 0.40
N ALA A 84 6.95 -8.64 0.77
CA ALA A 84 8.15 -7.81 0.80
C ALA A 84 9.01 -7.88 -0.49
N LYS A 85 8.40 -8.17 -1.65
CA LYS A 85 9.09 -8.22 -2.95
C LYS A 85 9.08 -6.84 -3.59
N GLN A 86 10.17 -6.09 -3.40
CA GLN A 86 10.54 -5.00 -4.31
C GLN A 86 10.90 -5.65 -5.65
N PRO A 87 10.04 -5.55 -6.70
CA PRO A 87 9.63 -4.29 -7.34
C PRO A 87 8.11 -4.14 -7.60
N LEU A 88 7.28 -5.04 -7.05
CA LEU A 88 5.83 -5.10 -7.35
C LEU A 88 5.04 -3.88 -6.84
N ARG A 89 5.57 -3.18 -5.84
CA ARG A 89 4.97 -1.98 -5.26
C ARG A 89 4.82 -0.84 -6.27
N THR A 90 5.84 -0.61 -7.11
CA THR A 90 5.80 0.46 -8.13
C THR A 90 4.86 0.12 -9.26
N ILE A 91 4.80 -1.15 -9.66
CA ILE A 91 3.91 -1.64 -10.73
C ILE A 91 2.45 -1.53 -10.29
N ALA A 92 2.12 -1.94 -9.07
CA ALA A 92 0.76 -1.83 -8.54
C ALA A 92 0.30 -0.37 -8.38
N TRP A 93 1.19 0.53 -7.94
CA TRP A 93 0.92 1.97 -7.94
C TRP A 93 0.68 2.50 -9.37
N GLY A 94 1.53 2.11 -10.33
CA GLY A 94 1.38 2.49 -11.74
C GLY A 94 0.06 2.05 -12.35
N ILE A 95 -0.42 0.83 -12.03
CA ILE A 95 -1.70 0.32 -12.50
C ILE A 95 -2.87 1.14 -11.92
N GLY A 96 -2.83 1.47 -10.62
CA GLY A 96 -3.85 2.31 -9.98
C GLY A 96 -3.87 3.75 -10.53
N PHE A 97 -2.69 4.29 -10.84
CA PHE A 97 -2.57 5.62 -11.45
C PHE A 97 -3.09 5.63 -12.89
N LEU A 98 -2.75 4.61 -13.68
CA LEU A 98 -3.22 4.46 -15.05
C LEU A 98 -4.75 4.31 -15.11
N ALA A 99 -5.33 3.53 -14.20
CA ALA A 99 -6.78 3.35 -14.12
C ALA A 99 -7.51 4.68 -13.82
N THR A 100 -6.95 5.49 -12.91
CA THR A 100 -7.48 6.84 -12.59
C THR A 100 -7.41 7.75 -13.81
N PHE A 101 -6.31 7.72 -14.57
CA PHE A 101 -6.17 8.47 -15.82
C PHE A 101 -7.16 8.04 -16.90
N VAL A 102 -7.44 6.74 -17.02
CA VAL A 102 -8.43 6.21 -17.98
C VAL A 102 -9.84 6.68 -17.60
N MET A 103 -10.20 6.68 -16.31
CA MET A 103 -11.48 7.22 -15.85
C MET A 103 -11.61 8.73 -16.09
N ALA A 104 -10.56 9.49 -15.79
CA ALA A 104 -10.52 10.92 -16.05
C ALA A 104 -10.63 11.22 -17.56
N GLY A 105 -9.92 10.47 -18.40
CA GLY A 105 -9.98 10.59 -19.86
C GLY A 105 -11.38 10.28 -20.41
N ASN A 106 -12.04 9.25 -19.88
CA ASN A 106 -13.40 8.91 -20.30
C ASN A 106 -14.41 10.02 -19.93
N ALA A 107 -14.29 10.58 -18.72
CA ALA A 107 -15.13 11.70 -18.28
C ALA A 107 -14.90 12.97 -19.13
N VAL A 108 -13.64 13.35 -19.40
CA VAL A 108 -13.30 14.50 -20.24
C VAL A 108 -13.79 14.30 -21.68
N SER A 109 -13.63 13.10 -22.24
CA SER A 109 -14.12 12.82 -23.59
C SER A 109 -15.64 12.99 -23.68
N THR A 110 -16.38 12.50 -22.70
CA THR A 110 -17.85 12.63 -22.66
C THR A 110 -18.26 14.11 -22.59
N LEU A 111 -17.52 14.92 -21.84
CA LEU A 111 -17.76 16.37 -21.70
C LEU A 111 -17.35 17.17 -22.95
N ALA A 112 -16.37 16.69 -23.72
CA ALA A 112 -15.91 17.33 -24.96
C ALA A 112 -16.82 17.04 -26.17
N TYR A 113 -17.66 16.01 -26.09
CA TYR A 113 -18.67 15.65 -27.10
C TYR A 113 -20.09 16.15 -26.76
N LEU A 114 -20.22 16.94 -25.70
CA LEU A 114 -21.47 17.54 -25.19
C LEU A 114 -21.55 19.02 -25.61
#